data_AF-A0A2M8CJM4-F1
#
_entry.id   AF-A0A2M8CJM4-F1
#
_cell.length_a   1.000
_cell.length_b   1.000
_cell.length_c   1.000
_cell.angle_alpha   90.00
_cell.angle_beta   90.00
_cell.angle_gamma   90.00
#
_symmetry.space_group_name_H-M   'P 1'
#
loop_
_entity.id
_entity.type
_entity.pdbx_description
1 polymer ?
#
loop_
_entity_poly.entity_id
_entity_poly.type
_entity_poly.pdbx_seq_one_letter_code
_entity_poly.pdbx_strand_id
1 'polypeptide(L)'
;MKTYIILFTIALFWTTSGMAQSEKKKIREGNDLFEKKDYSAAEVEYRKALEAKPNYYKGTFNLGDALYEQENYAESGKLFNEVAGSNLSDQEKSAAQYNLGNSLLKEKKYEESIEAYKNALRKNPTDEDARYNLEYARQMLKQQQNQD
;
A
#
# COMPACT_ATOMS: atom_id res chain seq x y z
N MET A 1 2.07 -53.67 6.96
CA MET A 1 1.62 -52.50 6.16
C MET A 1 0.60 -51.71 6.98
N LYS A 2 1.01 -50.63 7.68
CA LYS A 2 0.12 -49.58 8.25
C LYS A 2 0.83 -48.53 9.14
N THR A 3 2.16 -48.58 9.30
CA THR A 3 2.89 -47.60 10.13
C THR A 3 3.63 -46.49 9.36
N TYR A 4 3.87 -46.65 8.05
CA TYR A 4 4.63 -45.68 7.26
C TYR A 4 3.83 -44.46 6.76
N ILE A 5 2.50 -44.47 6.88
CA ILE A 5 1.65 -43.36 6.40
C ILE A 5 1.69 -42.16 7.38
N ILE A 6 2.02 -42.38 8.66
CA ILE A 6 2.01 -41.32 9.68
C ILE A 6 3.30 -40.47 9.66
N LEU A 7 4.40 -40.96 9.08
CA LEU A 7 5.66 -40.20 9.03
C LEU A 7 5.73 -39.19 7.85
N PHE A 8 4.86 -39.32 6.85
CA PHE A 8 4.88 -38.43 5.68
C PHE A 8 4.06 -37.13 5.88
N THR A 9 3.17 -37.09 6.87
CA THR A 9 2.34 -35.90 7.14
C THR A 9 3.04 -34.85 8.02
N ILE A 10 4.12 -35.20 8.71
CA ILE A 10 4.86 -34.26 9.58
C ILE A 10 5.85 -33.39 8.77
N ALA A 11 6.31 -33.86 7.60
CA ALA A 11 7.27 -33.13 6.77
C ALA A 11 6.67 -31.93 6.00
N LEU A 12 5.35 -31.85 5.86
CA LEU A 12 4.66 -30.75 5.15
C LEU A 12 4.30 -29.55 6.04
N PHE A 13 4.52 -29.64 7.35
CA PHE A 13 4.23 -28.55 8.29
C PHE A 13 5.44 -27.65 8.62
N TRP A 14 6.64 -27.98 8.14
CA TRP A 14 7.86 -27.24 8.47
C TRP A 14 8.26 -26.18 7.45
N THR A 15 7.70 -26.20 6.23
CA THR A 15 8.09 -25.27 5.17
C THR A 15 7.29 -23.97 5.17
N THR A 16 6.06 -23.98 5.71
CA THR A 16 5.19 -22.78 5.72
C THR A 16 5.54 -21.81 6.84
N SER A 17 6.06 -22.29 7.97
CA SER A 17 6.42 -21.45 9.13
C SER A 17 7.66 -20.60 8.89
N GLY A 18 8.67 -21.13 8.17
CA GLY A 18 9.92 -20.43 7.89
C GLY A 18 9.76 -19.23 6.95
N MET A 19 8.92 -19.36 5.91
CA MET A 19 8.65 -18.26 4.97
C MET A 19 7.81 -17.15 5.61
N ALA A 20 6.81 -17.52 6.42
CA ALA A 20 5.89 -16.60 7.12
C ALA A 20 6.51 -15.84 8.33
N GLN A 21 7.76 -16.16 8.68
CA GLN A 21 8.54 -15.40 9.65
C GLN A 21 9.52 -14.44 8.96
N SER A 22 9.94 -14.77 7.75
CA SER A 22 10.87 -13.97 6.95
C SER A 22 10.23 -12.67 6.49
N GLU A 23 9.00 -12.69 5.96
CA GLU A 23 8.32 -11.48 5.48
C GLU A 23 8.03 -10.49 6.62
N LYS A 24 7.56 -10.98 7.77
CA LYS A 24 7.28 -10.10 8.92
C LYS A 24 8.54 -9.41 9.45
N LYS A 25 9.66 -10.13 9.45
CA LYS A 25 10.96 -9.54 9.83
C LYS A 25 11.35 -8.44 8.84
N LYS A 26 11.20 -8.71 7.53
CA LYS A 26 11.50 -7.75 6.46
C LYS A 26 10.63 -6.50 6.52
N ILE A 27 9.35 -6.66 6.84
CA ILE A 27 8.43 -5.54 7.06
C ILE A 27 8.87 -4.68 8.25
N ARG A 28 9.27 -5.31 9.36
CA ARG A 28 9.77 -4.56 10.53
C ARG A 28 11.05 -3.79 10.18
N GLU A 29 12.01 -4.44 9.54
CA GLU A 29 13.26 -3.80 9.10
C GLU A 29 12.97 -2.63 8.16
N GLY A 30 12.05 -2.81 7.20
CA GLY A 30 11.60 -1.74 6.31
C GLY A 30 10.94 -0.57 7.05
N ASN A 31 10.08 -0.84 8.03
CA ASN A 31 9.46 0.19 8.86
C ASN A 31 10.51 0.97 9.67
N ASP A 32 11.48 0.28 10.29
CA ASP A 32 12.55 0.91 11.05
C ASP A 32 13.43 1.83 10.18
N LEU A 33 13.64 1.46 8.91
CA LEU A 33 14.35 2.28 7.91
C LEU A 33 13.50 3.47 7.46
N PHE A 34 12.21 3.25 7.25
CA PHE A 34 11.26 4.30 6.88
C PHE A 34 11.17 5.38 7.97
N GLU A 35 11.11 4.99 9.24
CA GLU A 35 11.14 5.94 10.38
C GLU A 35 12.43 6.77 10.41
N LYS A 36 13.55 6.20 9.97
CA LYS A 36 14.83 6.89 9.80
C LYS A 36 14.92 7.71 8.51
N LYS A 37 13.84 7.75 7.72
CA LYS A 37 13.75 8.40 6.40
C LYS A 37 14.69 7.82 5.34
N ASP A 38 15.17 6.60 5.56
CA ASP A 38 15.92 5.85 4.54
C ASP A 38 14.94 5.07 3.66
N TYR A 39 14.21 5.82 2.83
CA TYR A 39 13.10 5.29 2.04
C TYR A 39 13.56 4.29 0.98
N SER A 40 14.74 4.49 0.39
CA SER A 40 15.30 3.56 -0.60
C SER A 40 15.69 2.23 0.04
N ALA A 41 16.27 2.23 1.25
CA ALA A 41 16.53 0.99 1.97
C ALA A 41 15.22 0.32 2.46
N ALA A 42 14.24 1.12 2.91
CA ALA A 42 12.93 0.61 3.29
C ALA A 42 12.23 -0.10 2.13
N GLU A 43 12.24 0.50 0.93
CA GLU A 43 11.74 -0.12 -0.30
C GLU A 43 12.36 -1.49 -0.55
N VAL A 44 13.69 -1.62 -0.43
CA VAL A 44 14.39 -2.89 -0.64
C VAL A 44 13.86 -3.96 0.31
N GLU A 45 13.66 -3.64 1.58
CA GLU A 45 13.16 -4.61 2.56
C GLU A 45 11.66 -4.93 2.33
N TYR A 46 10.85 -3.96 1.92
CA TYR A 46 9.45 -4.23 1.55
C TYR A 46 9.33 -5.11 0.31
N ARG A 47 10.16 -4.90 -0.71
CA ARG A 47 10.19 -5.77 -1.90
C ARG A 47 10.61 -7.20 -1.54
N LYS A 48 11.63 -7.38 -0.70
CA LYS A 48 12.01 -8.71 -0.16
C LYS A 48 10.87 -9.36 0.63
N ALA A 49 10.09 -8.58 1.39
CA ALA A 49 8.92 -9.11 2.09
C ALA A 49 7.86 -9.61 1.10
N LEU A 50 7.63 -8.89 0.01
CA LEU A 50 6.68 -9.26 -1.04
C LEU A 50 7.18 -10.43 -1.90
N GLU A 51 8.48 -10.61 -2.10
CA GLU A 51 9.04 -11.83 -2.69
C GLU A 51 8.69 -13.07 -1.85
N ALA A 52 8.80 -12.96 -0.52
CA ALA A 52 8.44 -14.04 0.39
C ALA A 52 6.91 -14.25 0.49
N LYS A 53 6.11 -13.19 0.33
CA LYS A 53 4.65 -13.23 0.38
C LYS A 53 4.02 -12.21 -0.57
N PRO A 54 3.76 -12.58 -1.84
CA PRO A 54 3.33 -11.64 -2.88
C PRO A 54 2.03 -10.88 -2.60
N ASN A 55 1.06 -11.53 -1.95
CA ASN A 55 -0.26 -10.95 -1.69
C ASN A 55 -0.38 -10.36 -0.27
N TYR A 56 0.68 -9.74 0.24
CA TYR A 56 0.67 -9.14 1.57
C TYR A 56 0.38 -7.65 1.53
N TYR A 57 -0.90 -7.29 1.67
CA TYR A 57 -1.35 -5.91 1.49
C TYR A 57 -0.59 -4.87 2.34
N LYS A 58 -0.17 -5.21 3.57
CA LYS A 58 0.61 -4.29 4.41
C LYS A 58 2.00 -4.02 3.81
N GLY A 59 2.61 -5.03 3.19
CA GLY A 59 3.88 -4.86 2.47
C GLY A 59 3.69 -3.99 1.23
N THR A 60 2.63 -4.24 0.46
CA THR A 60 2.28 -3.44 -0.72
C THR A 60 1.98 -1.98 -0.35
N PHE A 61 1.25 -1.76 0.75
CA PHE A 61 0.93 -0.43 1.27
C PHE A 61 2.18 0.32 1.71
N ASN A 62 3.03 -0.30 2.53
CA ASN A 62 4.26 0.34 3.02
C ASN A 62 5.28 0.59 1.90
N LEU A 63 5.33 -0.28 0.89
CA LEU A 63 6.10 -0.02 -0.33
C LEU A 63 5.56 1.20 -1.09
N GLY A 64 4.23 1.32 -1.19
CA GLY A 64 3.57 2.50 -1.74
C GLY A 64 3.97 3.78 -1.01
N ASP A 65 3.98 3.77 0.32
CA ASP A 65 4.42 4.91 1.14
C ASP A 65 5.90 5.26 0.88
N ALA A 66 6.80 4.26 0.88
CA ALA A 66 8.22 4.49 0.60
C ALA A 66 8.48 5.07 -0.78
N LEU A 67 7.71 4.64 -1.79
CA LEU A 67 7.81 5.18 -3.15
C LEU A 67 7.22 6.59 -3.25
N TYR A 68 6.17 6.90 -2.48
CA TYR A 68 5.62 8.24 -2.40
C TYR A 68 6.64 9.24 -1.84
N GLU A 69 7.32 8.88 -0.75
CA GLU A 69 8.37 9.69 -0.13
C GLU A 69 9.60 9.86 -1.03
N GLN A 70 9.84 8.93 -1.95
CA GLN A 70 10.85 9.02 -3.00
C GLN A 70 10.37 9.77 -4.25
N GLU A 71 9.18 10.37 -4.21
CA GLU A 71 8.54 11.07 -5.32
C GLU A 71 8.23 10.19 -6.55
N ASN A 72 8.30 8.86 -6.40
CA ASN A 72 7.85 7.90 -7.41
C ASN A 72 6.33 7.69 -7.29
N TYR A 73 5.60 8.77 -7.54
CA TYR A 73 4.15 8.82 -7.36
C TYR A 73 3.39 7.87 -8.30
N ALA A 74 3.91 7.63 -9.51
CA ALA A 74 3.29 6.76 -10.49
C ALA A 74 3.25 5.30 -10.04
N GLU A 75 4.34 4.77 -9.48
CA GLU A 75 4.38 3.41 -8.95
C GLU A 75 3.65 3.33 -7.61
N SER A 76 3.81 4.33 -6.75
CA SER A 76 3.08 4.45 -5.49
C SER A 76 1.55 4.36 -5.69
N GLY A 77 1.01 5.14 -6.64
CA GLY A 77 -0.41 5.11 -6.98
C GLY A 77 -0.89 3.74 -7.46
N LYS A 78 -0.09 3.03 -8.27
CA LYS A 78 -0.46 1.67 -8.72
C LYS A 78 -0.59 0.70 -7.53
N LEU A 79 0.34 0.76 -6.59
CA LEU A 79 0.32 -0.10 -5.40
C LEU A 79 -0.86 0.22 -4.48
N PHE A 80 -1.16 1.51 -4.25
CA PHE A 80 -2.34 1.88 -3.45
C PHE A 80 -3.65 1.47 -4.12
N ASN A 81 -3.75 1.57 -5.44
CA ASN A 81 -4.92 1.08 -6.18
C ASN A 81 -5.08 -0.45 -6.06
N GLU A 82 -3.98 -1.21 -6.12
CA GLU A 82 -3.99 -2.66 -5.88
C GLU A 82 -4.48 -2.99 -4.45
N VAL A 83 -3.94 -2.31 -3.45
CA VAL A 83 -4.35 -2.50 -2.05
C VAL A 83 -5.83 -2.17 -1.87
N ALA A 84 -6.32 -1.07 -2.45
CA ALA A 84 -7.72 -0.69 -2.36
C ALA A 84 -8.69 -1.70 -3.02
N GLY A 85 -8.21 -2.48 -4.01
CA GLY A 85 -8.96 -3.57 -4.64
C GLY A 85 -8.99 -4.87 -3.82
N SER A 86 -8.22 -4.97 -2.73
CA SER A 86 -8.11 -6.17 -1.91
C SER A 86 -9.26 -6.32 -0.89
N ASN A 87 -9.39 -7.52 -0.31
CA ASN A 87 -10.37 -7.78 0.74
C ASN A 87 -9.90 -7.21 2.09
N LEU A 88 -10.18 -5.94 2.31
CA LEU A 88 -9.77 -5.15 3.48
C LEU A 88 -10.98 -4.59 4.24
N SER A 89 -10.74 -4.16 5.48
CA SER A 89 -11.72 -3.36 6.23
C SER A 89 -12.00 -2.03 5.55
N ASP A 90 -13.14 -1.39 5.85
CA ASP A 90 -13.45 -0.07 5.29
C ASP A 90 -12.42 0.98 5.68
N GLN A 91 -11.85 0.92 6.90
CA GLN A 91 -10.79 1.83 7.33
C GLN A 91 -9.51 1.68 6.50
N GLU A 92 -9.09 0.43 6.24
CA GLU A 92 -7.90 0.16 5.42
C GLU A 92 -8.13 0.54 3.94
N LYS A 93 -9.33 0.28 3.40
CA LYS A 93 -9.70 0.74 2.05
C LYS A 93 -9.71 2.26 1.96
N SER A 94 -10.20 2.94 3.00
CA SER A 94 -10.20 4.39 3.07
C SER A 94 -8.76 4.94 3.01
N ALA A 95 -7.86 4.42 3.85
CA ALA A 95 -6.45 4.82 3.85
C ALA A 95 -5.76 4.58 2.50
N ALA A 96 -6.00 3.42 1.86
CA ALA A 96 -5.43 3.13 0.54
C ALA A 96 -5.96 4.08 -0.54
N GLN A 97 -7.26 4.38 -0.55
CA GLN A 97 -7.86 5.34 -1.49
C GLN A 97 -7.37 6.79 -1.23
N TYR A 98 -7.16 7.16 0.03
CA TYR A 98 -6.58 8.46 0.38
C TYR A 98 -5.15 8.60 -0.15
N ASN A 99 -4.29 7.61 0.06
CA ASN A 99 -2.91 7.64 -0.44
C ASN A 99 -2.81 7.51 -1.96
N LEU A 100 -3.74 6.78 -2.60
CA LEU A 100 -3.92 6.81 -4.05
C LEU A 100 -4.23 8.23 -4.53
N GLY A 101 -5.16 8.92 -3.86
CA GLY A 101 -5.49 10.32 -4.15
C GLY A 101 -4.28 11.24 -4.04
N ASN A 102 -3.46 11.09 -3.00
CA ASN A 102 -2.23 11.85 -2.80
C ASN A 102 -1.23 11.63 -3.93
N SER A 103 -1.03 10.37 -4.33
CA SER A 103 -0.10 10.01 -5.42
C SER A 103 -0.55 10.62 -6.75
N LEU A 104 -1.83 10.49 -7.09
CA LEU A 104 -2.42 11.05 -8.30
C LEU A 104 -2.38 12.58 -8.32
N LEU A 105 -2.62 13.22 -7.17
CA LEU A 105 -2.51 14.67 -7.01
C LEU A 105 -1.12 15.16 -7.37
N LYS A 106 -0.08 14.45 -6.89
CA LYS A 106 1.33 14.77 -7.19
C LYS A 106 1.70 14.55 -8.65
N GLU A 107 1.09 13.55 -9.30
CA GLU A 107 1.18 13.35 -10.75
C GLU A 107 0.36 14.36 -11.57
N LYS A 108 -0.35 15.29 -10.93
CA LYS A 108 -1.28 16.25 -11.57
C LYS A 108 -2.46 15.59 -12.30
N LYS A 109 -2.79 14.35 -11.94
CA LYS A 109 -3.97 13.60 -12.39
C LYS A 109 -5.15 13.98 -11.49
N TYR A 110 -5.60 15.23 -11.62
CA TYR A 110 -6.50 15.84 -10.63
C TYR A 110 -7.90 15.19 -10.63
N GLU A 111 -8.43 14.84 -11.79
CA GLU A 111 -9.71 14.13 -11.91
C GLU A 111 -9.68 12.77 -11.21
N GLU A 112 -8.65 11.95 -11.46
CA GLU A 112 -8.53 10.65 -10.80
C GLU A 112 -8.27 10.79 -9.30
N SER A 113 -7.49 11.80 -8.89
CA SER A 113 -7.25 12.13 -7.49
C SER A 113 -8.54 12.46 -6.75
N ILE A 114 -9.42 13.27 -7.37
CA ILE A 114 -10.75 13.61 -6.83
C ILE A 114 -11.59 12.36 -6.59
N GLU A 115 -11.62 11.42 -7.55
CA GLU A 115 -12.40 10.18 -7.38
C GLU A 115 -11.82 9.28 -6.28
N ALA A 116 -10.50 9.21 -6.15
CA ALA A 116 -9.84 8.47 -5.08
C ALA A 116 -10.18 9.04 -3.69
N TYR A 117 -10.10 10.36 -3.49
CA TYR A 117 -10.52 10.98 -2.22
C TYR A 117 -12.01 10.80 -1.92
N LYS A 118 -12.88 10.88 -2.94
CA LYS A 118 -14.31 10.57 -2.77
C LYS A 118 -14.51 9.12 -2.34
N ASN A 119 -13.77 8.16 -2.91
CA ASN A 119 -13.80 6.77 -2.47
C ASN A 119 -13.33 6.61 -1.02
N ALA A 120 -12.27 7.32 -0.61
CA ALA A 120 -11.82 7.32 0.78
C ALA A 120 -12.92 7.81 1.74
N LEU A 121 -13.58 8.93 1.41
CA LEU A 121 -14.65 9.52 2.21
C LEU A 121 -15.95 8.68 2.21
N ARG A 122 -16.23 7.91 1.16
CA ARG A 122 -17.34 6.93 1.18
C ARG A 122 -17.12 5.83 2.23
N LYS A 123 -15.86 5.54 2.57
CA LYS A 123 -15.47 4.53 3.56
C LYS A 123 -15.24 5.09 4.95
N ASN A 124 -14.70 6.31 5.04
CA ASN A 124 -14.50 7.06 6.26
C ASN A 124 -15.00 8.50 6.07
N PRO A 125 -16.31 8.78 6.30
CA PRO A 125 -16.87 10.11 6.08
C PRO A 125 -16.32 11.21 7.01
N THR A 126 -15.64 10.83 8.09
CA THR A 126 -15.09 11.76 9.08
C THR A 126 -13.60 12.06 8.86
N ASP A 127 -13.03 11.61 7.74
CA ASP A 127 -11.65 11.90 7.38
C ASP A 127 -11.50 13.36 6.90
N GLU A 128 -11.03 14.21 7.81
CA GLU A 128 -10.86 15.63 7.56
C GLU A 128 -9.73 15.95 6.57
N ASP A 129 -8.66 15.16 6.58
CA ASP A 129 -7.54 15.32 5.66
C ASP A 129 -7.96 14.94 4.23
N ALA A 130 -8.71 13.85 4.07
CA ALA A 130 -9.27 13.47 2.77
C ALA A 130 -10.24 14.53 2.23
N ARG A 131 -11.05 15.15 3.10
CA ARG A 131 -11.95 16.25 2.71
C ARG A 131 -11.18 17.50 2.28
N TYR A 132 -10.15 17.88 3.02
CA TYR A 132 -9.29 19.00 2.66
C TYR A 132 -8.59 18.76 1.30
N ASN A 133 -7.97 17.58 1.13
CA ASN A 133 -7.26 17.26 -0.09
C ASN A 133 -8.18 17.11 -1.31
N LEU A 134 -9.42 16.65 -1.13
CA LEU A 134 -10.44 16.64 -2.18
C LEU A 134 -10.71 18.07 -2.71
N GLU A 135 -10.92 19.03 -1.82
CA GLU A 135 -11.16 20.41 -2.24
C GLU A 135 -9.91 21.04 -2.87
N TYR A 136 -8.72 20.72 -2.35
CA TYR A 136 -7.47 21.13 -2.97
C TYR A 136 -7.33 20.57 -4.40
N ALA A 137 -7.58 19.28 -4.61
CA ALA A 137 -7.56 18.64 -5.92
C ALA A 137 -8.54 19.31 -6.91
N ARG A 138 -9.75 19.67 -6.46
CA ARG A 138 -10.73 20.42 -7.27
C ARG A 138 -10.23 21.81 -7.66
N GLN A 139 -9.56 22.52 -6.75
CA GLN A 139 -8.97 23.82 -7.06
C GLN A 139 -7.86 23.69 -8.10
N MET A 140 -7.01 22.68 -7.97
CA MET A 140 -5.94 22.42 -8.93
C MET A 140 -6.48 22.08 -10.32
N LEU A 141 -7.53 21.25 -10.39
CA LEU A 141 -8.21 20.95 -11.65
C LEU A 141 -8.77 22.22 -12.32
N LYS A 142 -9.46 23.07 -11.55
CA LYS A 142 -9.98 24.34 -12.07
C LYS A 142 -8.87 25.25 -12.58
N GLN A 143 -7.72 25.28 -11.90
CA GLN A 143 -6.56 26.06 -12.35
C GLN A 143 -5.99 25.53 -13.66
N GLN A 144 -5.86 24.21 -13.80
CA GLN A 144 -5.39 23.58 -15.04
C GLN A 144 -6.32 23.90 -16.21
N GLN A 145 -7.64 23.78 -16.03
CA GLN A 145 -8.63 24.08 -17.07
C GLN A 145 -8.64 25.56 -17.50
N ASN A 146 -8.19 26.49 -16.65
CA ASN A 146 -8.10 27.91 -16.99
C ASN A 146 -6.76 28.28 -17.65
N GLN A 147 -5.81 27.34 -17.73
CA GLN A 147 -4.49 27.54 -18.34
C GLN A 147 -4.40 26.94 -19.75
N ASP A 148 -5.35 26.06 -20.10
CA ASP A 148 -5.53 25.47 -21.45
C ASP A 148 -6.45 26.33 -22.32
#